data_AF-A0A942Z9Y5-F1
#
_entry.id   AF-A0A942Z9Y5-F1
#
_cell.length_a   1.000
_cell.length_b   1.000
_cell.length_c   1.000
_cell.angle_alpha   90.00
_cell.angle_beta   90.00
_cell.angle_gamma   90.00
#
_symmetry.space_group_name_H-M   'P 1'
#
loop_
_entity.id
_entity.type
_entity.pdbx_description
1 polymer ?
#
loop_
_entity_poly.entity_id
_entity_poly.type
_entity_poly.pdbx_seq_one_letter_code
_entity_poly.pdbx_strand_id
1 'polypeptide(L)' 'MKGIKNNINIILIGLGIITLIIEFNFYMFNGILGWFLTTLGVILIGLGIFYKSKNPLKLLFEIILELF' A
#
# COMPACT_ATOMS: atom_id res chain seq x y z
N MET A 1 -6.06 -1.54 -23.42
CA MET A 1 -5.32 -0.76 -22.40
C MET A 1 -5.86 -0.95 -20.96
N LYS A 2 -6.25 -2.17 -20.57
CA LYS A 2 -6.69 -2.50 -19.19
C LYS A 2 -5.55 -3.05 -18.30
N GLY A 3 -4.55 -3.71 -18.88
CA GLY A 3 -3.45 -4.34 -18.13
C GLY A 3 -2.47 -3.37 -17.47
N ILE A 4 -2.04 -2.30 -18.16
CA ILE A 4 -1.05 -1.35 -17.62
C ILE A 4 -1.58 -0.57 -16.39
N LYS A 5 -2.89 -0.34 -16.33
CA LYS A 5 -3.52 0.41 -15.23
C LYS A 5 -3.57 -0.40 -13.93
N ASN A 6 -3.64 -1.73 -14.02
CA ASN A 6 -3.59 -2.59 -12.84
C ASN A 6 -2.18 -2.59 -12.22
N ASN A 7 -1.13 -2.51 -13.07
CA ASN A 7 0.25 -2.55 -12.61
C ASN A 7 0.62 -1.35 -11.71
N ILE A 8 0.14 -0.13 -12.02
CA ILE A 8 0.45 1.05 -11.22
C ILE A 8 -0.15 0.95 -9.81
N ASN A 9 -1.37 0.43 -9.70
CA ASN A 9 -2.05 0.24 -8.41
C ASN A 9 -1.32 -0.80 -7.56
N ILE A 10 -0.92 -1.93 -8.16
CA ILE A 10 -0.15 -2.98 -7.49
C ILE A 10 1.21 -2.45 -7.03
N ILE A 11 1.88 -1.64 -7.85
CA ILE A 11 3.17 -1.02 -7.49
C ILE A 11 3.01 -0.05 -6.32
N LEU A 12 1.96 0.79 -6.31
CA LEU A 12 1.68 1.72 -5.22
C LEU A 12 1.40 0.99 -3.90
N ILE A 13 0.56 -0.05 -3.95
CA ILE A 13 0.26 -0.88 -2.78
C ILE A 13 1.53 -1.59 -2.29
N GLY A 14 2.30 -2.20 -3.20
CA GLY A 14 3.55 -2.89 -2.87
C GLY A 14 4.59 -1.96 -2.24
N LEU A 15 4.79 -0.76 -2.78
CA LEU A 15 5.68 0.25 -2.21
C LEU A 15 5.21 0.70 -0.82
N GLY A 16 3.90 0.88 -0.63
CA GLY A 16 3.37 1.25 0.67
C GLY A 16 3.54 0.13 1.71
N ILE A 17 3.33 -1.13 1.33
CA ILE A 17 3.59 -2.29 2.19
C ILE A 17 5.07 -2.38 2.56
N ILE A 18 5.99 -2.25 1.60
CA ILE A 18 7.43 -2.25 1.86
C ILE A 18 7.81 -1.12 2.82
N THR A 19 7.25 0.07 2.62
CA THR A 19 7.49 1.23 3.50
C THR A 19 7.06 0.94 4.94
N LEU A 20 5.89 0.31 5.13
CA LEU A 20 5.41 -0.10 6.45
C LEU A 20 6.25 -1.22 7.06
N ILE A 21 6.73 -2.19 6.28
CA ILE A 21 7.63 -3.24 6.76
C ILE A 21 8.94 -2.63 7.25
N ILE A 22 9.51 -1.68 6.50
CA ILE A 22 10.73 -0.97 6.89
C ILE A 22 10.49 -0.18 8.17
N GLU A 23 9.40 0.57 8.24
CA GLU A 23 9.05 1.34 9.44
C GLU A 23 8.91 0.43 10.66
N PHE A 24 8.14 -0.65 10.55
CA PHE A 24 7.89 -1.59 11.64
C PHE A 24 9.16 -2.30 12.12
N ASN A 25 10.07 -2.69 11.21
CA ASN A 25 11.30 -3.40 11.57
C ASN A 25 12.44 -2.49 12.04
N PHE A 26 12.57 -1.28 11.49
CA PHE A 26 13.72 -0.41 11.76
C PHE A 26 13.41 0.73 12.73
N TYR A 27 12.19 1.28 12.70
CA TYR A 27 11.84 2.50 13.43
C TYR A 27 10.86 2.26 14.57
N MET A 28 10.04 1.21 14.54
CA MET A 28 9.11 0.86 15.62
C MET A 28 8.23 2.03 16.08
N PHE A 29 7.73 2.84 15.15
CA PHE A 29 6.94 4.06 15.39
C PHE A 29 7.65 5.13 16.21
N ASN A 30 8.98 5.07 16.29
CA ASN A 30 9.74 5.95 17.15
C ASN A 30 10.10 7.27 16.45
N GLY A 31 9.70 8.38 17.07
CA GLY A 31 9.98 9.73 16.61
C GLY A 31 9.22 10.15 15.35
N ILE A 32 9.42 11.41 14.95
CA ILE A 32 8.71 12.07 13.84
C ILE A 32 8.92 11.32 12.50
N LEU A 33 10.09 10.71 12.30
CA LEU A 33 10.41 9.97 11.07
C LEU A 33 9.58 8.68 10.94
N GLY A 34 9.38 7.94 12.04
CA GLY A 34 8.54 6.74 12.06
C GLY A 34 7.10 7.09 11.69
N TRP A 35 6.51 8.08 12.38
CA TRP A 35 5.16 8.57 12.07
C TRP A 35 5.01 9.05 10.62
N PHE A 36 6.02 9.73 10.08
CA PHE A 36 6.03 10.17 8.69
C PHE A 36 6.03 8.98 7.71
N LEU A 37 6.88 7.98 7.94
CA LEU A 37 6.95 6.76 7.13
C LEU A 37 5.65 5.95 7.18
N THR A 38 5.06 5.79 8.38
CA THR A 38 3.77 5.12 8.53
C THR A 38 2.69 5.85 7.74
N THR A 39 2.63 7.18 7.86
CA THR A 39 1.64 8.01 7.16
C THR A 39 1.81 7.91 5.64
N LEU A 40 3.05 7.96 5.16
CA LEU A 40 3.38 7.78 3.73
C LEU A 40 2.97 6.39 3.22
N GLY A 41 3.29 5.34 3.97
CA GLY A 41 2.92 3.96 3.60
C GLY A 41 1.41 3.77 3.49
N VAL A 42 0.65 4.29 4.47
CA VAL A 42 -0.82 4.24 4.46
C VAL A 42 -1.40 5.05 3.30
N ILE A 43 -0.87 6.23 3.01
CA ILE A 43 -1.32 7.05 1.86
C ILE A 43 -1.03 6.34 0.54
N LEU A 44 0.14 5.72 0.38
CA LEU A 44 0.48 4.97 -0.84
C LEU A 44 -0.45 3.77 -1.06
N ILE A 45 -0.75 3.01 0.01
CA ILE A 45 -1.71 1.90 -0.04
C ILE A 45 -3.11 2.42 -0.36
N GLY A 46 -3.55 3.47 0.32
CA GLY A 46 -4.85 4.10 0.08
C GLY A 46 -4.98 4.59 -1.35
N LEU A 47 -3.99 5.31 -1.86
CA LEU A 47 -3.95 5.72 -3.26
C LEU A 47 -3.96 4.51 -4.18
N GLY A 48 -3.15 3.47 -3.95
CA GLY A 48 -3.16 2.28 -4.80
C GLY A 48 -4.52 1.55 -4.84
N ILE A 49 -5.25 1.53 -3.73
CA ILE A 49 -6.58 0.92 -3.62
C ILE A 49 -7.66 1.80 -4.26
N PHE A 50 -7.66 3.10 -3.96
CA PHE A 50 -8.71 4.04 -4.39
C PHE A 50 -8.45 4.66 -5.77
N TYR A 51 -7.22 4.61 -6.29
CA TYR A 51 -6.88 5.18 -7.59
C TYR A 51 -7.54 4.38 -8.71
N LYS A 52 -8.62 4.95 -9.25
CA LYS A 52 -9.34 4.45 -10.44
C LYS A 52 -9.90 3.03 -10.32
N SER A 53 -9.89 2.42 -9.13
CA SER A 53 -10.55 1.14 -8.89
C SER A 53 -12.05 1.35 -8.84
N LYS A 54 -12.79 0.63 -9.70
CA LYS A 54 -14.26 0.62 -9.66
C LYS A 54 -14.79 -0.09 -8.41
N ASN A 55 -13.96 -0.93 -7.76
CA ASN A 55 -14.29 -1.72 -6.57
C ASN A 55 -13.05 -1.86 -5.66
N PRO A 56 -12.68 -0.82 -4.89
CA PRO A 56 -11.48 -0.82 -4.04
C PRO A 56 -11.48 -1.96 -3.01
N LEU A 57 -12.64 -2.27 -2.42
CA LEU A 57 -12.79 -3.34 -1.44
C LEU A 57 -12.53 -4.74 -2.04
N LYS A 58 -12.89 -4.96 -3.30
CA LYS A 58 -12.63 -6.23 -3.99
C LYS A 58 -11.13 -6.47 -4.18
N LEU A 59 -10.38 -5.40 -4.49
CA LEU A 59 -8.94 -5.44 -4.71
C LEU A 59 -8.19 -5.71 -3.39
N LEU A 60 -8.64 -5.13 -2.28
CA LEU A 60 -8.16 -5.45 -0.93
C LEU A 60 -8.36 -6.94 -0.60
N PHE A 61 -9.55 -7.47 -0.86
CA PHE A 61 -9.87 -8.88 -0.61
C PHE A 61 -9.05 -9.83 -1.49
N GLU A 62 -8.83 -9.52 -2.77
CA GLU A 62 -7.97 -10.30 -3.66
C GLU A 62 -6.53 -10.35 -3.14
N ILE A 63 -5.97 -9.22 -2.69
CA ILE A 63 -4.61 -9.17 -2.14
C ILE A 63 -4.49 -9.98 -0.84
N ILE A 64 -5.48 -9.89 0.06
CA ILE A 64 -5.48 -10.67 1.31
C ILE A 64 -5.59 -12.17 1.02
N LEU A 65 -6.42 -12.57 0.06
CA LEU A 65 -6.57 -13.97 -0.36
C LEU A 65 -5.34 -14.52 -1.08
N GLU A 66 -4.60 -13.71 -1.84
CA GLU A 66 -3.33 -14.13 -2.45
C GLU A 66 -2.19 -14.25 -1.44
N LEU A 67 -2.29 -13.59 -0.28
CA LEU A 67 -1.28 -13.60 0.78
C LEU A 67 -1.45 -14.72 1.82
N PHE A 68 -2.57 -15.45 1.82
CA PHE A 68 -2.92 -16.49 2.82
C PHE A 68 -3.10 -17.86 2.17
#